data_AF-A0A0D1Z7U0-F1
#
_entry.id   AF-A0A0D1Z7U0-F1
#
_cell.length_a   1.000
_cell.length_b   1.000
_cell.length_c   1.000
_cell.angle_alpha   90.00
_cell.angle_beta   90.00
_cell.angle_gamma   90.00
#
_symmetry.space_group_name_H-M   'P 1'
#
loop_
_entity.id
_entity.type
_entity.pdbx_description
1 polymer ?
#
loop_
_entity_poly.entity_id
_entity_poly.type
_entity_poly.pdbx_seq_one_letter_code
_entity_poly.pdbx_strand_id
1 'polypeptide(L)'
;MAKSLMNRGISLITLGKSFDLVHDGQDKHNFLSALHQSLLYGANVGVCSELHWYLGKLMSYVSNSGVDWMVNFVSTQFQERIAQVGYQNLADAKEKDFLGTTLRLHTQQPDKIGLKDVFGMSLQNIGAGSDATSVSLAGIMYHLITHPHYMQRLREEIDEAPAQGKISELTIFTEAQ
;
A
#
# COMPACT_ATOMS: atom_id res chain seq x y z
N MET A 1 9.98 -12.77 1.19
CA MET A 1 10.89 -11.70 0.71
C MET A 1 10.23 -10.81 -0.36
N ALA A 2 9.81 -11.34 -1.51
CA ALA A 2 9.21 -10.53 -2.59
C ALA A 2 7.98 -9.69 -2.14
N LYS A 3 6.95 -10.34 -1.58
CA LYS A 3 5.74 -9.67 -1.05
C LYS A 3 6.05 -8.56 -0.03
N SER A 4 7.10 -8.74 0.77
CA SER A 4 7.51 -7.78 1.79
C SER A 4 8.11 -6.50 1.17
N LEU A 5 8.93 -6.64 0.11
CA LEU A 5 9.45 -5.51 -0.66
C LEU A 5 8.36 -4.75 -1.40
N MET A 6 7.33 -5.45 -1.89
CA MET A 6 6.21 -4.84 -2.62
C MET A 6 5.32 -4.01 -1.68
N ASN A 7 5.03 -4.54 -0.49
CA ASN A 7 4.25 -3.84 0.52
C ASN A 7 4.93 -2.55 0.99
N ARG A 8 6.26 -2.49 0.94
CA ARG A 8 7.02 -1.27 1.20
C ARG A 8 6.64 -0.14 0.23
N GLY A 9 6.49 -0.44 -1.07
CA GLY A 9 6.16 0.55 -2.10
C GLY A 9 4.78 1.19 -1.89
N ILE A 10 3.74 0.37 -1.72
CA ILE A 10 2.36 0.87 -1.50
C ILE A 10 2.26 1.67 -0.19
N SER A 11 2.97 1.26 0.86
CA SER A 11 3.00 1.97 2.14
C SER A 11 3.66 3.34 2.03
N LEU A 12 4.78 3.44 1.30
CA LEU A 12 5.49 4.69 1.09
C LEU A 12 4.66 5.67 0.26
N ILE A 13 4.00 5.21 -0.79
CA ILE A 13 3.12 6.04 -1.62
C ILE A 13 1.89 6.50 -0.81
N THR A 14 1.33 5.61 0.02
CA THR A 14 0.09 5.89 0.73
C THR A 14 0.29 6.74 1.99
N LEU A 15 1.30 6.42 2.81
CA LEU A 15 1.50 6.98 4.15
C LEU A 15 2.83 7.71 4.32
N GLY A 16 3.73 7.65 3.33
CA GLY A 16 5.09 8.18 3.45
C GLY A 16 6.03 7.35 4.34
N LYS A 17 5.56 6.20 4.87
CA LYS A 17 6.34 5.32 5.76
C LYS A 17 6.17 3.86 5.37
N SER A 18 7.21 3.04 5.52
CA SER A 18 7.18 1.61 5.20
C SER A 18 6.69 0.75 6.36
N PHE A 19 6.12 -0.41 6.04
CA PHE A 19 5.73 -1.43 7.04
C PHE A 19 6.91 -2.15 7.71
N ASP A 20 8.15 -1.83 7.34
CA ASP A 20 9.41 -2.45 7.81
C ASP A 20 9.50 -3.99 7.78
N LEU A 21 8.55 -4.65 7.12
CA LEU A 21 8.48 -6.10 6.92
C LEU A 21 9.73 -6.67 6.23
N VAL A 22 10.48 -5.84 5.49
CA VAL A 22 11.71 -6.25 4.78
C VAL A 22 12.89 -6.27 5.75
N HIS A 23 12.94 -5.28 6.64
CA HIS A 23 13.97 -5.20 7.67
C HIS A 23 13.85 -6.36 8.65
N ASP A 24 12.61 -6.70 8.99
CA ASP A 24 12.29 -7.77 9.93
C ASP A 24 12.35 -9.19 9.34
N GLY A 25 12.34 -9.31 8.00
CA GLY A 25 12.40 -10.59 7.28
C GLY A 25 11.22 -11.54 7.52
N GLN A 26 10.24 -11.16 8.34
CA GLN A 26 9.10 -11.98 8.75
C GLN A 26 7.82 -11.16 8.79
N ASP A 27 6.67 -11.80 8.52
CA ASP A 27 5.34 -11.21 8.71
C ASP A 27 4.93 -11.29 10.20
N LYS A 28 5.61 -10.52 11.05
CA LYS A 28 5.47 -10.58 12.53
C LYS A 28 4.03 -10.39 13.03
N HIS A 29 3.18 -9.76 12.23
CA HIS A 29 1.82 -9.39 12.61
C HIS A 29 0.74 -10.15 11.85
N ASN A 30 1.11 -11.18 11.06
CA ASN A 30 0.20 -11.92 10.18
C ASN A 30 -0.58 -11.01 9.22
N PHE A 31 0.00 -9.87 8.84
CA PHE A 31 -0.64 -8.88 7.99
C PHE A 31 -0.90 -9.43 6.59
N LEU A 32 0.09 -10.09 6.00
CA LEU A 32 -0.05 -10.70 4.67
C LEU A 32 -1.05 -11.85 4.70
N SER A 33 -1.07 -12.62 5.78
CA SER A 33 -2.05 -13.70 5.98
C SER A 33 -3.47 -13.13 6.05
N ALA A 34 -3.66 -12.04 6.80
CA ALA A 34 -4.95 -11.38 6.96
C ALA A 34 -5.48 -10.78 5.65
N LEU A 35 -4.62 -10.18 4.82
CA LEU A 35 -5.01 -9.69 3.49
C LEU A 35 -5.48 -10.83 2.60
N HIS A 36 -4.71 -11.92 2.54
CA HIS A 36 -5.07 -13.08 1.73
C HIS A 36 -6.40 -13.71 2.15
N GLN A 37 -6.63 -13.86 3.47
CA GLN A 37 -7.90 -14.38 3.99
C GLN A 37 -9.08 -13.45 3.69
N SER A 38 -8.87 -12.13 3.78
CA SER A 38 -9.89 -11.14 3.45
C SER A 38 -10.31 -11.19 1.98
N LEU A 39 -9.36 -11.47 1.08
CA LEU A 39 -9.64 -11.69 -0.35
C LEU A 39 -10.38 -13.00 -0.61
N LEU A 40 -9.99 -14.10 0.02
CA LEU A 40 -10.71 -15.37 -0.09
C LEU A 40 -12.15 -15.24 0.43
N TYR A 41 -12.32 -14.53 1.54
CA TYR A 41 -13.64 -14.18 2.06
C TYR A 41 -14.43 -13.36 1.04
N GLY A 42 -13.85 -12.27 0.53
CA GLY A 42 -14.49 -11.40 -0.46
C GLY A 42 -14.87 -12.11 -1.76
N ALA A 43 -14.01 -13.00 -2.27
CA ALA A 43 -14.26 -13.77 -3.48
C ALA A 43 -15.43 -14.76 -3.31
N ASN A 44 -15.52 -15.44 -2.16
CA ASN A 44 -16.59 -16.41 -1.90
C ASN A 44 -17.91 -15.72 -1.52
N VAL A 45 -17.85 -14.67 -0.70
CA VAL A 45 -19.03 -13.95 -0.20
C VAL A 45 -19.57 -12.95 -1.23
N GLY A 46 -18.73 -12.44 -2.13
CA GLY A 46 -19.15 -11.58 -3.23
C GLY A 46 -20.08 -12.28 -4.23
N VAL A 47 -19.99 -13.61 -4.34
CA VAL A 47 -20.89 -14.43 -5.17
C VAL A 47 -22.24 -14.65 -4.48
N CYS A 48 -22.25 -14.78 -3.15
CA CYS A 48 -23.44 -15.00 -2.33
C CYS A 48 -23.55 -13.92 -1.24
N SER A 49 -24.02 -12.72 -1.61
CA SER A 49 -24.10 -11.57 -0.70
C SER A 49 -24.99 -11.83 0.54
N GLU A 50 -25.99 -12.70 0.40
CA GLU A 50 -26.86 -13.16 1.48
C GLU A 50 -26.13 -13.97 2.55
N LEU A 51 -24.98 -14.57 2.22
CA LEU A 51 -24.17 -15.35 3.16
C LEU A 51 -23.28 -14.45 4.03
N HIS A 52 -23.11 -13.18 3.64
CA HIS A 52 -22.26 -12.22 4.34
C HIS A 52 -22.72 -11.99 5.79
N TRP A 53 -24.02 -11.97 6.06
CA TRP A 53 -24.49 -11.70 7.42
C TRP A 53 -24.19 -12.85 8.38
N TYR A 54 -24.29 -14.10 7.91
CA TYR A 54 -23.97 -15.28 8.70
C TYR A 54 -22.46 -15.45 8.88
N LEU A 55 -21.71 -15.35 7.77
CA LEU A 55 -20.26 -15.52 7.82
C LEU A 55 -19.56 -14.34 8.49
N GLY A 56 -20.04 -13.11 8.31
CA GLY A 56 -19.48 -11.94 8.99
C GLY A 56 -19.62 -12.04 10.51
N LYS A 57 -20.78 -12.53 10.99
CA LYS A 57 -21.00 -12.79 12.43
C LYS A 57 -20.16 -13.96 12.95
N LEU A 58 -19.90 -14.97 12.14
CA LEU A 58 -18.99 -16.06 12.50
C LEU A 58 -17.54 -15.58 12.54
N MET A 59 -17.12 -14.80 11.54
CA MET A 59 -15.78 -14.24 11.42
C MET A 59 -15.48 -13.19 12.48
N SER A 60 -16.48 -12.49 13.04
CA SER A 60 -16.26 -11.57 14.17
C SER A 60 -15.80 -12.27 15.46
N TYR A 61 -15.99 -13.59 15.57
CA TYR A 61 -15.46 -14.39 16.67
C TYR A 61 -14.01 -14.88 16.44
N VAL A 62 -13.51 -14.77 15.21
CA VAL A 62 -12.13 -15.11 14.87
C VAL A 62 -11.32 -13.82 14.93
N SER A 63 -10.45 -13.69 15.93
CA SER A 63 -9.53 -12.55 16.03
C SER A 63 -8.69 -12.44 14.75
N ASN A 64 -8.81 -11.31 14.05
CA ASN A 64 -8.08 -11.06 12.82
C ASN A 64 -6.91 -10.11 13.11
N SER A 65 -5.94 -10.61 13.87
CA SER A 65 -4.82 -9.83 14.43
C SER A 65 -4.06 -9.00 13.38
N GLY A 66 -4.02 -9.47 12.12
CA GLY A 66 -3.38 -8.75 11.02
C GLY A 66 -4.18 -7.55 10.51
N VAL A 67 -5.52 -7.63 10.50
CA VAL A 67 -6.37 -6.47 10.16
C VAL A 67 -6.31 -5.44 11.28
N ASP A 68 -6.38 -5.88 12.54
CA ASP A 68 -6.26 -4.99 13.69
C ASP A 68 -4.91 -4.26 13.69
N TRP A 69 -3.83 -4.98 13.38
CA TRP A 69 -2.52 -4.36 13.24
C TRP A 69 -2.48 -3.34 12.10
N MET A 70 -3.04 -3.64 10.92
CA MET A 70 -3.10 -2.71 9.79
C MET A 70 -3.85 -1.43 10.16
N VAL A 71 -5.03 -1.57 10.79
CA VAL A 71 -5.85 -0.43 11.25
C VAL A 71 -5.06 0.42 12.24
N ASN A 72 -4.39 -0.22 13.21
CA ASN A 72 -3.54 0.47 14.18
C ASN A 72 -2.36 1.18 13.52
N PHE A 73 -1.70 0.54 12.54
CA PHE A 73 -0.59 1.15 11.82
C PHE A 73 -1.04 2.41 11.07
N VAL A 74 -2.12 2.32 10.30
CA VAL A 74 -2.69 3.49 9.59
C VAL A 74 -3.09 4.57 10.59
N SER A 75 -3.69 4.19 11.71
CA SER A 75 -4.10 5.15 12.75
C SER A 75 -2.91 5.88 13.35
N THR A 76 -1.85 5.16 13.69
CA THR A 76 -0.60 5.74 14.19
C THR A 76 0.00 6.71 13.19
N GLN A 77 0.08 6.34 11.91
CA GLN A 77 0.61 7.22 10.85
C GLN A 77 -0.25 8.46 10.63
N PHE A 78 -1.57 8.29 10.69
CA PHE A 78 -2.52 9.38 10.59
C PHE A 78 -2.37 10.38 11.75
N GLN A 79 -2.27 9.88 12.99
CA GLN A 79 -2.10 10.71 14.18
C GLN A 79 -0.73 11.40 14.21
N GLU A 80 0.36 10.67 13.89
CA GLU A 80 1.71 11.22 13.79
C GLU A 80 1.74 12.39 12.78
N ARG A 81 1.08 12.25 11.63
CA ARG A 81 1.04 13.30 10.61
C ARG A 81 0.35 14.57 11.11
N ILE A 82 -0.81 14.44 11.74
CA ILE A 82 -1.54 15.58 12.30
C ILE A 82 -0.74 16.24 13.42
N ALA A 83 -0.04 15.45 14.25
CA ALA A 83 0.79 15.96 15.33
C ALA A 83 2.04 16.71 14.83
N GLN A 84 2.69 16.23 13.75
CA GLN A 84 3.90 16.84 13.19
C GLN A 84 3.62 18.12 12.41
N VAL A 85 2.63 18.09 11.53
CA VAL A 85 2.29 19.25 10.68
C VAL A 85 1.47 20.27 11.46
N GLY A 86 0.63 19.80 12.39
CA GLY A 86 -0.40 20.59 13.04
C GLY A 86 -1.59 20.79 12.09
N TYR A 87 -2.81 20.58 12.61
CA TYR A 87 -4.03 20.61 11.80
C TYR A 87 -4.19 21.90 10.97
N GLN A 88 -3.78 23.04 11.54
CA GLN A 88 -3.87 24.36 10.90
C GLN A 88 -2.93 24.50 9.68
N ASN A 89 -1.83 23.76 9.63
CA ASN A 89 -0.83 23.86 8.55
C ASN A 89 -1.02 22.77 7.48
N LEU A 90 -2.03 21.90 7.62
CA LEU A 90 -2.29 20.81 6.65
C LEU A 90 -2.61 21.33 5.24
N ALA A 91 -3.16 22.55 5.12
CA ALA A 91 -3.43 23.18 3.84
C ALA A 91 -2.14 23.47 3.04
N ASP A 92 -1.05 23.80 3.73
CA ASP A 92 0.23 24.21 3.16
C ASP A 92 1.27 23.07 3.14
N ALA A 93 0.89 21.88 3.60
CA ALA A 93 1.75 20.72 3.61
C ALA A 93 2.21 20.35 2.18
N LYS A 94 3.54 20.33 1.98
CA LYS A 94 4.20 20.04 0.69
C LYS A 94 4.32 18.55 0.38
N GLU A 95 3.79 17.71 1.25
CA GLU A 95 3.93 16.26 1.16
C GLU A 95 3.14 15.75 -0.04
N LYS A 96 3.80 14.88 -0.82
CA LYS A 96 3.27 14.34 -2.08
C LYS A 96 2.68 12.93 -1.92
N ASP A 97 2.71 12.38 -0.71
CA ASP A 97 2.06 11.10 -0.42
C ASP A 97 0.53 11.25 -0.43
N PHE A 98 -0.17 10.12 -0.58
CA PHE A 98 -1.63 10.10 -0.67
C PHE A 98 -2.26 10.69 0.59
N LEU A 99 -1.80 10.28 1.78
CA LEU A 99 -2.32 10.76 3.07
C LEU A 99 -2.24 12.29 3.17
N GLY A 100 -1.08 12.89 2.95
CA GLY A 100 -0.90 14.35 2.97
C GLY A 100 -1.78 15.05 1.94
N THR A 101 -1.92 14.48 0.75
CA THR A 101 -2.83 15.02 -0.29
C THR A 101 -4.30 14.98 0.15
N THR A 102 -4.75 13.85 0.70
CA THR A 102 -6.13 13.71 1.18
C THR A 102 -6.45 14.53 2.43
N LEU A 103 -5.47 14.73 3.33
CA LEU A 103 -5.60 15.64 4.47
C LEU A 103 -5.71 17.10 4.00
N ARG A 104 -4.94 17.50 2.99
CA ARG A 104 -5.07 18.83 2.37
C ARG A 104 -6.42 19.01 1.67
N LEU A 105 -6.93 17.97 1.00
CA LEU A 105 -8.27 18.03 0.41
C LEU A 105 -9.36 18.14 1.48
N HIS A 106 -9.20 17.46 2.62
CA HIS A 106 -10.10 17.62 3.77
C HIS A 106 -10.12 19.06 4.29
N THR A 107 -8.97 19.75 4.39
CA THR A 107 -8.97 21.16 4.83
C THR A 107 -9.61 22.11 3.83
N GLN A 108 -9.55 21.79 2.53
CA GLN A 108 -10.18 22.57 1.47
C GLN A 108 -11.69 22.31 1.33
N GLN A 109 -12.14 21.08 1.55
CA GLN A 109 -13.53 20.64 1.35
C GLN A 109 -13.99 19.71 2.49
N PRO A 110 -14.07 20.20 3.74
CA PRO A 110 -14.37 19.36 4.91
C PRO A 110 -15.76 18.72 4.85
N ASP A 111 -16.71 19.34 4.17
CA ASP A 111 -18.08 18.84 4.01
C ASP A 111 -18.17 17.63 3.06
N LYS A 112 -17.18 17.43 2.19
CA LYS A 112 -17.17 16.36 1.18
C LYS A 112 -16.25 15.21 1.54
N ILE A 113 -15.14 15.51 2.20
CA ILE A 113 -14.13 14.52 2.60
C ILE A 113 -13.92 14.74 4.08
N GLY A 114 -14.51 13.91 4.93
CA GLY A 114 -14.26 13.93 6.36
C GLY A 114 -12.97 13.21 6.74
N LEU A 115 -12.47 13.42 7.96
CA LEU A 115 -11.29 12.71 8.47
C LEU A 115 -11.47 11.18 8.47
N LYS A 116 -12.70 10.70 8.69
CA LYS A 116 -13.04 9.27 8.60
C LYS A 116 -12.89 8.74 7.18
N ASP A 117 -13.25 9.55 6.18
CA ASP A 117 -13.12 9.19 4.77
C ASP A 117 -11.64 9.14 4.38
N VAL A 118 -10.84 10.12 4.81
CA VAL A 118 -9.38 10.11 4.62
C VAL A 118 -8.77 8.82 5.19
N PHE A 119 -9.09 8.50 6.44
CA PHE A 119 -8.62 7.28 7.09
C PHE A 119 -9.05 6.01 6.33
N GLY A 120 -10.33 5.92 5.94
CA GLY A 120 -10.86 4.78 5.18
C GLY A 120 -10.21 4.62 3.81
N MET A 121 -9.98 5.73 3.09
CA MET A 121 -9.28 5.73 1.80
C MET A 121 -7.83 5.23 1.94
N SER A 122 -7.10 5.67 2.97
CA SER A 122 -5.75 5.18 3.25
C SER A 122 -5.73 3.68 3.54
N LEU A 123 -6.69 3.20 4.35
CA LEU A 123 -6.82 1.78 4.67
C LEU A 123 -7.13 0.95 3.42
N GLN A 124 -8.03 1.43 2.55
CA GLN A 124 -8.40 0.76 1.31
C GLN A 124 -7.24 0.69 0.32
N ASN A 125 -6.47 1.77 0.16
CA ASN A 125 -5.30 1.79 -0.73
C ASN A 125 -4.25 0.75 -0.31
N ILE A 126 -4.01 0.63 1.00
CA ILE A 126 -3.09 -0.38 1.53
C ILE A 126 -3.66 -1.78 1.33
N GLY A 127 -4.89 -2.02 1.79
CA GLY A 127 -5.50 -3.34 1.76
C GLY A 127 -5.65 -3.90 0.34
N ALA A 128 -6.15 -3.09 -0.59
CA ALA A 128 -6.37 -3.51 -1.97
C ALA A 128 -5.08 -3.50 -2.80
N GLY A 129 -4.23 -2.47 -2.62
CA GLY A 129 -3.04 -2.28 -3.44
C GLY A 129 -1.89 -3.23 -3.10
N SER A 130 -1.79 -3.66 -1.85
CA SER A 130 -0.70 -4.51 -1.35
C SER A 130 -0.60 -5.86 -2.08
N ASP A 131 -1.69 -6.62 -2.13
CA ASP A 131 -1.69 -7.96 -2.73
C ASP A 131 -1.63 -7.92 -4.26
N ALA A 132 -2.35 -6.99 -4.90
CA ALA A 132 -2.36 -6.84 -6.35
C ALA A 132 -0.98 -6.42 -6.91
N THR A 133 -0.29 -5.50 -6.23
CA THR A 133 1.09 -5.11 -6.59
C THR A 133 2.05 -6.27 -6.35
N SER A 134 1.86 -6.99 -5.25
CA SER A 134 2.71 -8.12 -4.90
C SER A 134 2.66 -9.25 -5.93
N VAL A 135 1.45 -9.62 -6.37
CA VAL A 135 1.28 -10.68 -7.38
C VAL A 135 1.79 -10.24 -8.75
N SER A 136 1.54 -8.98 -9.14
CA SER A 136 1.98 -8.44 -10.43
C SER A 136 3.51 -8.47 -10.56
N LEU A 137 4.22 -7.98 -9.55
CA LEU A 137 5.68 -7.98 -9.58
C LEU A 137 6.27 -9.40 -9.42
N ALA A 138 5.60 -10.31 -8.71
CA ALA A 138 6.00 -11.71 -8.69
C ALA A 138 5.89 -12.34 -10.09
N GLY A 139 4.83 -12.00 -10.84
CA GLY A 139 4.66 -12.38 -12.23
C GLY A 139 5.74 -11.81 -13.15
N ILE A 140 6.06 -10.52 -13.01
CA ILE A 140 7.17 -9.88 -13.74
C ILE A 140 8.48 -10.62 -13.49
N MET A 141 8.85 -10.83 -12.23
CA MET A 141 10.08 -11.55 -11.86
C MET A 141 10.10 -12.99 -12.40
N TYR A 142 8.97 -13.69 -12.34
CA TYR A 142 8.84 -15.02 -12.94
C TYR A 142 9.12 -15.00 -14.44
N HIS A 143 8.53 -14.06 -15.18
CA HIS A 143 8.75 -13.94 -16.62
C HIS A 143 10.19 -13.56 -16.97
N LEU A 144 10.83 -12.68 -16.19
CA LEU A 144 12.24 -12.31 -16.37
C LEU A 144 13.19 -13.49 -16.14
N ILE A 145 12.97 -14.28 -15.09
CA ILE A 145 13.82 -15.44 -14.77
C ILE A 145 13.63 -16.56 -15.79
N THR A 146 12.41 -16.77 -16.27
CA THR A 146 12.11 -17.84 -17.24
C THR A 146 12.48 -17.49 -18.69
N HIS A 147 12.70 -16.21 -19.00
CA HIS A 147 13.06 -15.74 -20.34
C HIS A 147 14.30 -14.84 -20.30
N PRO A 148 15.52 -15.42 -20.28
CA PRO A 148 16.77 -14.69 -20.09
C PRO A 148 16.99 -13.53 -21.07
N HIS A 149 16.49 -13.65 -22.31
CA HIS A 149 16.56 -12.58 -23.30
C HIS A 149 15.85 -11.29 -22.85
N TYR A 150 14.67 -11.39 -22.20
CA TYR A 150 13.98 -10.22 -21.67
C TYR A 150 14.69 -9.66 -20.44
N MET A 151 15.28 -10.51 -19.60
CA MET A 151 16.09 -10.05 -18.47
C MET A 151 17.34 -9.30 -18.91
N GLN A 152 18.02 -9.81 -19.95
CA GLN A 152 19.20 -9.15 -20.52
C GLN A 152 18.82 -7.77 -21.06
N ARG A 153 17.77 -7.69 -21.89
CA ARG A 153 17.28 -6.43 -22.43
C ARG A 153 16.90 -5.43 -21.33
N LEU A 154 16.19 -5.88 -20.29
CA LEU A 154 15.81 -5.00 -19.17
C LEU A 154 17.05 -4.44 -18.45
N ARG A 155 18.11 -5.24 -18.28
CA ARG A 155 19.38 -4.76 -17.70
C ARG A 155 20.06 -3.74 -18.60
N GLU A 156 20.13 -4.03 -19.90
CA GLU A 156 20.66 -3.09 -20.90
C GLU A 156 19.89 -1.76 -20.86
N GLU A 157 18.55 -1.80 -20.82
CA GLU A 157 17.70 -0.61 -20.72
C GLU A 157 17.99 0.19 -19.43
N ILE A 158 18.20 -0.48 -18.29
CA ILE A 158 18.55 0.18 -17.01
C ILE A 158 19.96 0.79 -17.07
N ASP A 159 20.94 0.08 -17.63
CA ASP A 159 22.34 0.50 -17.69
C ASP A 159 22.56 1.64 -18.69
N GLU A 160 21.79 1.67 -19.79
CA GLU A 160 21.88 2.72 -20.82
C GLU A 160 21.18 4.02 -20.42
N ALA A 161 20.17 3.95 -19.56
CA ALA A 161 19.33 5.09 -19.25
C ALA A 161 20.03 6.26 -18.50
N PRO A 162 21.03 6.02 -17.61
CA PRO A 162 21.90 7.08 -17.08
C PRO A 162 22.77 7.73 -18.16
N ALA A 163 23.32 6.94 -19.09
CA ALA A 163 24.15 7.43 -20.19
C ALA A 163 23.36 8.28 -21.20
N GLN A 164 22.06 8.04 -21.30
CA GLN A 164 21.13 8.83 -22.11
C GLN A 164 20.55 10.05 -21.37
N GLY A 165 20.95 10.29 -20.11
CA GLY A 165 20.43 11.39 -19.28
C GLY A 165 18.93 11.28 -18.95
N LYS A 166 18.35 10.07 -19.07
CA LYS A 166 16.92 9.83 -18.87
C LYS A 166 16.54 9.60 -17.41
N ILE A 167 17.48 9.18 -16.57
CA ILE A 167 17.25 8.88 -15.16
C ILE A 167 18.45 9.30 -14.30
N SER A 168 18.15 9.85 -13.13
CA SER A 168 19.11 10.17 -12.08
C SER A 168 19.62 8.88 -11.40
N GLU A 169 20.79 8.94 -10.75
CA GLU A 169 21.44 7.80 -10.06
C GLU A 169 20.53 7.12 -9.00
N LEU A 170 19.53 7.86 -8.49
CA LEU A 170 18.38 7.36 -7.74
C LEU A 170 17.11 7.74 -8.50
N THR A 171 16.58 6.79 -9.26
CA THR A 171 15.41 7.00 -10.12
C THR A 171 14.22 7.48 -9.30
N ILE A 172 13.76 8.70 -9.57
CA ILE A 172 12.56 9.27 -8.93
C ILE A 172 11.36 8.88 -9.80
N PHE A 173 10.18 8.65 -9.19
CA PHE A 173 8.96 8.23 -9.92
C PHE A 173 8.66 9.08 -11.18
N THR A 174 8.95 10.38 -11.14
CA THR A 174 8.79 11.32 -12.27
C THR A 174 9.69 11.04 -13.48
N GLU A 175 10.78 10.30 -13.30
CA GLU A 175 11.76 9.98 -14.35
C GLU A 175 11.54 8.59 -14.95
N ALA A 176 10.69 7.77 -14.33
CA ALA A 176 10.44 6.37 -14.70
C ALA A 176 9.15 6.16 -15.52
N GLN A 177 8.53 7.25 -16.03
CA GLN A 177 7.26 7.23 -16.77
C GLN A 177 7.44 7.27 -18.28
#